data_AF-A0A7D4SM53-F1
#
_entry.id   AF-A0A7D4SM53-F1
#
_cell.length_a   1.000
_cell.length_b   1.000
_cell.length_c   1.000
_cell.angle_alpha   90.00
_cell.angle_beta   90.00
_cell.angle_gamma   90.00
#
_symmetry.space_group_name_H-M   'P 1'
#
loop_
_entity.id
_entity.type
_entity.pdbx_description
1 polymer ?
#
loop_
_entity_poly.entity_id
_entity_poly.type
_entity_poly.pdbx_seq_one_letter_code
_entity_poly.pdbx_strand_id
1 'polypeptide(L)'
;MEGATVINIKCQLKAKQLLECFDRNLKRLQEQGVDASGNESEADTIDLLSEWLEEAIENGARVEDLQDRAVHLAEFAFSRGYSRQEVEELLTMRPNPKGDRPW
;
A
#
# COMPACT_ATOMS: atom_id res chain seq x y z
N MET A 1 2.75 32.21 -6.46
CA MET A 1 3.33 31.18 -5.56
C MET A 1 2.29 30.40 -4.75
N GLU A 2 0.97 30.64 -4.89
CA GLU A 2 -0.06 29.89 -4.16
C GLU A 2 -0.30 28.45 -4.66
N GLY A 3 -0.08 28.17 -5.94
CA GLY A 3 -0.35 26.84 -6.52
C GLY A 3 0.53 25.73 -5.96
N ALA A 4 1.81 26.00 -5.68
CA ALA A 4 2.75 25.01 -5.16
C ALA A 4 2.40 24.56 -3.73
N THR A 5 1.92 25.48 -2.89
CA THR A 5 1.50 25.17 -1.52
C THR A 5 0.26 24.29 -1.47
N VAL A 6 -0.74 24.59 -2.32
CA VAL A 6 -1.97 23.78 -2.40
C VAL A 6 -1.70 22.36 -2.91
N ILE A 7 -0.81 22.22 -3.90
CA ILE A 7 -0.38 20.91 -4.41
C ILE A 7 0.29 20.08 -3.31
N ASN A 8 1.19 20.69 -2.54
CA ASN A 8 1.89 20.01 -1.43
C ASN A 8 0.91 19.50 -0.36
N ILE A 9 -0.05 20.34 0.06
CA ILE A 9 -1.07 19.93 1.04
C ILE A 9 -1.92 18.77 0.53
N LYS A 10 -2.30 18.78 -0.75
CA LYS A 10 -3.09 17.68 -1.34
C LYS A 10 -2.33 16.36 -1.38
N CYS A 11 -1.06 16.38 -1.77
CA CYS A 11 -0.20 15.19 -1.76
C CYS A 11 -0.03 14.64 -0.34
N GLN A 12 0.26 15.50 0.64
CA GLN A 12 0.40 15.08 2.03
C GLN A 12 -0.89 14.48 2.61
N LEU A 13 -2.06 15.08 2.30
CA LEU A 13 -3.35 14.54 2.71
C LEU A 13 -3.63 13.17 2.08
N LYS A 14 -3.32 13.02 0.79
CA LYS A 14 -3.49 11.75 0.06
C LYS A 14 -2.61 10.65 0.65
N ALA A 15 -1.32 10.93 0.85
CA ALA A 15 -0.40 10.00 1.52
C ALA A 15 -0.95 9.55 2.88
N LYS A 16 -1.41 10.49 3.71
CA LYS A 16 -2.00 10.16 5.01
C LYS A 16 -3.23 9.26 4.89
N GLN A 17 -4.14 9.56 3.96
CA GLN A 17 -5.35 8.76 3.73
C GLN A 17 -5.01 7.33 3.27
N LEU A 18 -4.02 7.19 2.38
CA LEU A 18 -3.55 5.88 1.91
C LEU A 18 -3.02 5.04 3.09
N LEU A 19 -2.21 5.64 3.96
CA LEU A 19 -1.67 4.95 5.14
C LEU A 19 -2.75 4.58 6.16
N GLU A 20 -3.74 5.45 6.39
CA GLU A 20 -4.88 5.13 7.26
C GLU A 20 -5.76 4.00 6.69
N CYS A 21 -5.96 4.00 5.37
CA CYS A 21 -6.67 2.94 4.67
C CYS A 21 -5.90 1.62 4.72
N PHE A 22 -4.58 1.67 4.55
CA PHE A 22 -3.68 0.54 4.68
C PHE A 22 -3.83 -0.12 6.05
N ASP A 23 -3.67 0.67 7.13
CA ASP A 23 -3.70 0.14 8.50
C ASP A 23 -5.04 -0.52 8.80
N ARG A 24 -6.14 0.09 8.36
CA ARG A 24 -7.48 -0.44 8.56
C ARG A 24 -7.71 -1.75 7.82
N ASN A 25 -7.28 -1.84 6.56
CA ASN A 25 -7.50 -3.02 5.74
C ASN A 25 -6.61 -4.17 6.15
N LEU A 26 -5.33 -3.93 6.46
CA LEU A 26 -4.45 -4.98 6.97
C LEU A 26 -4.97 -5.54 8.29
N LYS A 27 -5.40 -4.68 9.22
CA LYS A 27 -6.02 -5.11 10.48
C LYS A 27 -7.28 -5.93 10.25
N ARG A 28 -8.19 -5.47 9.37
CA ARG A 28 -9.41 -6.22 9.01
C ARG A 28 -9.05 -7.60 8.45
N LEU A 29 -8.09 -7.67 7.54
CA LEU A 29 -7.69 -8.91 6.89
C LEU A 29 -7.04 -9.91 7.88
N GLN A 30 -6.31 -9.39 8.87
CA GLN A 30 -5.76 -10.17 9.97
C GLN A 30 -6.84 -10.72 10.92
N GLU A 31 -7.85 -9.91 11.26
CA GLU A 31 -8.86 -10.26 12.26
C GLU A 31 -10.04 -11.06 11.70
N GLN A 32 -10.46 -10.73 10.47
CA GLN A 32 -11.73 -11.17 9.88
C GLN A 32 -11.51 -11.96 8.58
N GLY A 33 -10.33 -11.85 7.98
CA GLY A 33 -10.09 -12.37 6.63
C GLY A 33 -10.82 -11.56 5.56
N VAL A 34 -10.99 -12.17 4.39
CA VAL A 34 -11.75 -11.60 3.28
C VAL A 34 -13.25 -11.66 3.53
N ASP A 35 -13.99 -10.75 2.91
CA ASP A 35 -15.45 -10.77 3.00
C ASP A 35 -16.05 -12.09 2.45
N ALA A 36 -17.03 -12.62 3.19
CA ALA A 36 -17.71 -13.88 2.87
C ALA A 36 -18.60 -13.79 1.62
N SER A 37 -18.82 -12.59 1.06
CA SER A 37 -19.54 -12.40 -0.20
C SER A 37 -18.80 -12.95 -1.41
N GLY A 38 -17.49 -13.24 -1.29
CA GLY A 38 -16.67 -13.75 -2.40
C GLY A 38 -16.32 -12.71 -3.46
N ASN A 39 -16.65 -11.43 -3.22
CA ASN A 39 -16.30 -10.31 -4.09
C ASN A 39 -14.89 -9.78 -3.85
N GLU A 40 -14.19 -10.30 -2.83
CA GLU A 40 -12.85 -9.90 -2.43
C GLU A 40 -11.95 -11.13 -2.36
N SER A 41 -10.74 -11.00 -2.90
CA SER A 41 -9.65 -11.96 -2.75
C SER A 41 -8.59 -11.43 -1.78
N GLU A 42 -7.98 -12.33 -1.01
CA GLU A 42 -6.93 -11.97 -0.06
C GLU A 42 -5.70 -11.47 -0.82
N ALA A 43 -5.39 -12.12 -1.94
CA ALA A 43 -4.28 -11.74 -2.82
C ALA A 43 -4.49 -10.33 -3.40
N ASP A 44 -5.68 -10.05 -3.95
CA ASP A 44 -5.99 -8.73 -4.52
C ASP A 44 -5.92 -7.63 -3.44
N THR A 45 -6.29 -7.97 -2.20
CA THR A 45 -6.18 -7.03 -1.07
C THR A 45 -4.74 -6.80 -0.68
N ILE A 46 -3.90 -7.84 -0.65
CA ILE A 46 -2.46 -7.73 -0.38
C ILE A 46 -1.77 -6.86 -1.44
N ASP A 47 -2.09 -7.07 -2.71
CA ASP A 47 -1.56 -6.27 -3.82
C ASP A 47 -1.97 -4.80 -3.68
N LEU A 48 -3.25 -4.54 -3.41
CA LEU A 48 -3.77 -3.19 -3.16
C LEU A 48 -3.06 -2.49 -1.98
N LEU A 49 -2.80 -3.23 -0.90
CA LEU A 49 -2.06 -2.71 0.25
C LEU A 49 -0.63 -2.30 -0.14
N SER A 50 0.04 -3.08 -0.99
CA SER A 50 1.36 -2.71 -1.48
C SER A 50 1.31 -1.47 -2.40
N GLU A 51 0.32 -1.40 -3.29
CA GLU A 51 0.11 -0.24 -4.16
C GLU A 51 -0.09 1.05 -3.35
N TRP A 52 -0.79 0.99 -2.22
CA TRP A 52 -0.96 2.16 -1.34
C TRP A 52 0.34 2.60 -0.66
N LEU A 53 1.26 1.68 -0.35
CA LEU A 53 2.58 2.04 0.17
C LEU A 53 3.42 2.74 -0.91
N GLU A 54 3.37 2.24 -2.15
CA GLU A 54 4.02 2.86 -3.30
C GLU A 54 3.42 4.25 -3.59
N GLU A 55 2.10 4.36 -3.65
CA GLU A 55 1.45 5.63 -3.92
C GLU A 55 1.65 6.63 -2.77
N ALA A 56 1.73 6.17 -1.51
CA ALA A 56 2.04 7.03 -0.38
C ALA A 56 3.46 7.61 -0.49
N ILE A 57 4.47 6.82 -0.90
CA ILE A 57 5.83 7.35 -1.11
C ILE A 57 5.86 8.36 -2.26
N GLU A 58 5.13 8.12 -3.35
CA GLU A 58 5.02 9.03 -4.49
C GLU A 58 4.34 10.36 -4.10
N ASN A 59 3.48 10.34 -3.08
CA ASN A 59 2.81 11.50 -2.53
C ASN A 59 3.57 12.17 -1.36
N GLY A 60 4.81 11.75 -1.11
CA GLY A 60 5.71 12.39 -0.14
C GLY A 60 5.64 11.85 1.28
N ALA A 61 5.08 10.65 1.48
CA ALA A 61 5.30 9.92 2.73
C ALA A 61 6.79 9.63 2.92
N ARG A 62 7.24 9.62 4.17
CA ARG A 62 8.63 9.30 4.46
C ARG A 62 8.83 7.79 4.49
N VAL A 63 10.03 7.34 4.11
CA VAL A 63 10.39 5.92 4.17
C VAL A 63 10.25 5.37 5.59
N GLU A 64 10.58 6.18 6.61
CA GLU A 64 10.45 5.74 8.00
C GLU A 64 8.99 5.47 8.40
N ASP A 65 8.03 6.19 7.81
CA ASP A 65 6.59 5.98 8.05
C ASP A 65 6.05 4.74 7.32
N LEU A 66 6.75 4.29 6.28
CA LEU A 66 6.38 3.15 5.45
C LEU A 66 7.04 1.85 5.90
N GLN A 67 8.23 1.93 6.51
CA GLN A 67 9.04 0.77 6.86
C GLN A 67 8.30 -0.20 7.78
N ASP A 68 7.71 0.30 8.88
CA ASP A 68 6.95 -0.55 9.81
C ASP A 68 5.74 -1.21 9.14
N ARG A 69 5.07 -0.49 8.21
CA ARG A 69 3.92 -1.00 7.46
C ARG A 69 4.32 -2.05 6.43
N ALA A 70 5.41 -1.83 5.71
CA ALA A 70 5.97 -2.80 4.78
C ALA A 70 6.38 -4.09 5.51
N VAL A 71 6.97 -3.98 6.71
CA VAL A 71 7.28 -5.13 7.56
C VAL A 71 6.01 -5.88 7.95
N HIS A 72 4.97 -5.18 8.42
CA HIS A 72 3.71 -5.84 8.78
C HIS A 72 3.03 -6.53 7.58
N LEU A 73 3.10 -5.94 6.38
CA LEU A 73 2.58 -6.59 5.17
C LEU A 73 3.40 -7.82 4.80
N ALA A 74 4.73 -7.76 4.88
CA ALA A 74 5.60 -8.91 4.67
C ALA A 74 5.29 -10.04 5.64
N GLU A 75 5.20 -9.75 6.93
CA GLU A 75 4.88 -10.73 7.97
C GLU A 75 3.50 -11.37 7.71
N PHE A 76 2.52 -10.56 7.32
CA PHE A 76 1.21 -11.06 6.95
C PHE A 76 1.29 -11.98 5.72
N ALA A 77 1.91 -11.56 4.62
CA ALA A 77 2.06 -12.35 3.41
C ALA A 77 2.79 -13.68 3.69
N PHE A 78 3.87 -13.66 4.47
CA PHE A 78 4.55 -14.87 4.91
C PHE A 78 3.64 -15.81 5.70
N SER A 79 2.81 -15.28 6.60
CA SER A 79 1.84 -16.08 7.35
C SER A 79 0.79 -16.76 6.47
N ARG A 80 0.57 -16.22 5.26
CA ARG A 80 -0.35 -16.75 4.24
C ARG A 80 0.33 -17.68 3.25
N GLY A 81 1.64 -17.91 3.40
CA GLY A 81 2.40 -18.87 2.60
C GLY A 81 3.13 -18.28 1.41
N TYR A 82 3.21 -16.95 1.29
CA TYR A 82 4.01 -16.29 0.26
C TYR A 82 5.49 -16.64 0.46
N SER A 83 6.20 -16.87 -0.63
CA SER A 83 7.64 -17.07 -0.63
C SER A 83 8.38 -15.75 -0.42
N ARG A 84 9.66 -15.86 -0.07
CA ARG A 84 10.54 -14.69 0.03
C ARG A 84 10.60 -13.89 -1.27
N GLN A 85 10.63 -14.58 -2.42
CA GLN A 85 10.67 -13.91 -3.71
C GLN A 85 9.37 -13.13 -3.98
N GLU A 86 8.21 -13.71 -3.68
CA GLU A 86 6.92 -13.04 -3.85
C GLU A 86 6.79 -11.82 -2.94
N VAL A 87 7.25 -11.91 -1.69
CA VAL A 87 7.27 -10.75 -0.77
C VAL A 87 8.27 -9.68 -1.20
N GLU A 88 9.45 -10.07 -1.71
CA GLU A 88 10.41 -9.13 -2.29
C GLU A 88 9.81 -8.44 -3.53
N GLU A 89 9.12 -9.16 -4.40
CA GLU A 89 8.44 -8.58 -5.57
C GLU A 89 7.29 -7.65 -5.16
N LEU A 90 6.49 -8.04 -4.17
CA LEU A 90 5.39 -7.25 -3.62
C LEU A 90 5.88 -5.90 -3.09
N LEU A 91 6.97 -5.88 -2.33
CA LEU A 91 7.49 -4.67 -1.67
C LEU A 91 8.53 -3.91 -2.48
N THR A 92 8.93 -4.43 -3.64
CA THR A 92 9.85 -3.71 -4.53
C THR A 92 9.08 -2.63 -5.28
N MET A 93 9.31 -1.38 -4.90
CA MET A 93 8.90 -0.22 -5.69
C MET A 93 9.64 -0.26 -7.03
N ARG A 94 8.95 -0.68 -8.09
CA ARG A 94 9.52 -0.67 -9.43
C ARG A 94 9.27 0.71 -10.04
N PRO A 95 10.30 1.41 -10.55
CA PRO A 95 10.05 2.58 -11.37
C PRO A 95 9.15 2.14 -12.53
N ASN A 96 7.96 2.73 -12.61
CA ASN A 96 6.96 2.32 -13.60
C ASN A 96 7.59 2.35 -15.01
N PRO A 97 7.85 1.19 -15.66
CA PRO A 97 8.54 1.17 -16.95
C PRO A 97 7.62 1.63 -18.09
N LYS A 98 6.31 1.77 -17.83
CA LYS A 98 5.32 2.29 -18.77
C LYS A 98 4.47 3.31 -18.03
N GLY A 99 4.67 4.60 -18.28
CA GLY A 99 3.88 5.70 -17.72
C GLY A 99 2.36 5.71 -18.01
N ASP A 100 1.74 4.55 -18.22
CA ASP A 100 0.32 4.33 -18.40
C ASP A 100 -0.23 3.55 -17.20
N ARG A 101 -0.49 4.23 -16.07
CA ARG A 101 -1.64 3.83 -15.23
C ARG A 101 -2.82 4.69 -15.73
N PRO A 102 -3.92 4.10 -16.22
CA PRO A 102 -5.06 4.88 -16.67
C PRO A 102 -5.70 5.56 -15.45
N TRP A 103 -5.72 6.89 -15.45
CA TRP A 103 -6.61 7.71 -14.62
C TRP A 103 -8.02 7.76 -15.23
#